data_AF-A0A2R6JT43-F1
#
_entry.id   AF-A0A2R6JT43-F1
#
_cell.length_a   1.000
_cell.length_b   1.000
_cell.length_c   1.000
_cell.angle_alpha   90.00
_cell.angle_beta   90.00
_cell.angle_gamma   90.00
#
_symmetry.space_group_name_H-M   'P 1'
#
loop_
_entity.id
_entity.type
_entity.pdbx_description
1 polymer ?
#
loop_
_entity_poly.entity_id
_entity_poly.type
_entity_poly.pdbx_seq_one_letter_code
_entity_poly.pdbx_strand_id
1 'polypeptide(L)' 'MPIQKLRKLDSDTGGVTIPKDDLRLEGLLEDGELVEGERVVVRRVDDGEWKVQRISDFPA' A
#
# COMPACT_ATOMS: atom_id res chain seq x y z
N MET A 1 -15.39 -5.28 2.45
CA MET A 1 -14.07 -4.81 2.91
C MET A 1 -13.39 -5.93 3.67
N PRO A 2 -12.27 -6.48 3.19
CA PRO A 2 -11.51 -7.46 3.95
C PRO A 2 -10.85 -6.77 5.15
N ILE A 3 -11.10 -7.29 6.37
CA ILE A 3 -10.38 -6.84 7.57
C ILE A 3 -8.99 -7.45 7.50
N GLN A 4 -7.98 -6.61 7.36
CA GLN A 4 -6.58 -7.02 7.33
C GLN A 4 -5.98 -6.92 8.73
N LYS A 5 -5.17 -7.91 9.11
CA LYS A 5 -4.43 -7.88 10.38
C LYS A 5 -3.22 -6.96 10.24
N LEU A 6 -3.05 -6.03 11.18
CA LEU A 6 -1.80 -5.28 11.32
C LEU A 6 -0.66 -6.24 11.70
N ARG A 7 0.45 -6.18 10.95
CA ARG A 7 1.62 -7.03 11.16
C ARG A 7 2.81 -6.16 11.56
N LYS A 8 3.64 -6.66 12.47
CA LYS A 8 4.96 -6.08 12.72
C LYS A 8 5.86 -6.42 11.54
N LEU A 9 6.51 -5.42 10.95
CA LEU A 9 7.49 -5.62 9.86
C LEU A 9 8.91 -5.57 10.43
N ASP A 10 9.21 -4.56 11.22
CA ASP A 10 10.51 -4.37 11.89
C ASP A 10 10.35 -3.76 13.30
N SER A 11 11.39 -3.13 13.84
CA SER A 11 11.39 -2.49 15.16
C SER A 11 10.43 -1.31 15.31
N ASP A 12 10.19 -0.59 14.22
CA ASP A 12 9.61 0.74 14.19
C ASP A 12 8.45 0.88 13.20
N THR A 13 8.20 -0.15 12.39
CA THR A 13 7.16 -0.17 11.37
C THR A 13 6.20 -1.35 11.50
N GLY A 14 4.94 -1.05 11.18
CA GLY A 14 3.87 -2.02 11.00
C GLY A 14 3.30 -1.92 9.59
N GLY A 15 2.70 -3.01 9.12
CA GLY A 15 2.15 -3.10 7.77
C GLY A 15 0.78 -3.77 7.73
N VAL A 16 0.02 -3.42 6.71
CA VAL A 16 -1.19 -4.12 6.30
C VAL A 16 -0.96 -4.75 4.92
N THR A 17 -1.66 -5.83 4.63
CA THR A 17 -1.57 -6.52 3.34
C THR A 17 -2.64 -6.03 2.40
N ILE A 18 -2.25 -5.63 1.19
CA ILE A 18 -3.17 -5.32 0.09
C ILE A 18 -3.40 -6.62 -0.70
N PRO A 19 -4.66 -7.02 -0.99
CA PRO A 19 -4.94 -8.17 -1.84
C PRO A 19 -4.24 -8.11 -3.19
N LYS A 20 -3.76 -9.25 -3.70
CA LYS A 20 -3.09 -9.33 -5.01
C LYS A 20 -3.97 -8.86 -6.16
N ASP A 21 -5.28 -9.10 -6.08
CA ASP A 21 -6.21 -8.69 -7.12
C ASP A 21 -6.35 -7.17 -7.18
N ASP A 22 -6.41 -6.49 -6.02
CA ASP A 22 -6.39 -5.03 -5.94
C ASP A 22 -5.08 -4.47 -6.53
N LEU A 23 -3.93 -5.06 -6.19
CA LEU A 23 -2.65 -4.65 -6.78
C LEU A 23 -2.61 -4.86 -8.31
N ARG A 24 -3.21 -5.93 -8.82
CA ARG A 24 -3.28 -6.20 -10.27
C ARG A 24 -4.20 -5.21 -10.98
N LEU A 25 -5.35 -4.86 -10.37
CA LEU A 25 -6.26 -3.85 -10.90
C LEU A 25 -5.57 -2.49 -11.06
N GLU A 26 -4.68 -2.17 -10.13
CA GLU A 26 -3.87 -0.96 -10.18
C GLU A 26 -2.60 -1.12 -11.04
N GLY A 27 -2.34 -2.27 -11.66
CA GLY A 27 -1.11 -2.49 -12.44
C GLY A 27 0.17 -2.39 -11.58
N LEU A 28 0.07 -2.67 -10.28
CA LEU A 28 1.19 -2.77 -9.33
C LEU A 28 1.73 -4.20 -9.23
N LEU A 29 1.07 -5.16 -9.88
CA LEU A 29 1.42 -6.57 -9.89
C LEU A 29 1.30 -7.14 -11.31
N GLU A 30 2.39 -7.64 -11.87
CA GLU A 30 2.47 -8.29 -13.19
C GLU A 30 3.13 -9.66 -13.05
N ASP A 31 2.56 -10.69 -13.69
CA ASP A 31 3.04 -12.08 -13.61
C ASP A 31 3.26 -12.63 -12.18
N GLY A 32 2.56 -12.05 -11.21
CA GLY A 32 2.64 -12.44 -9.80
C GLY A 32 3.74 -11.73 -9.00
N GLU A 33 4.52 -10.88 -9.65
CA GLU A 33 5.59 -10.06 -9.09
C GLU A 33 5.16 -8.59 -8.99
N LEU A 34 5.71 -7.87 -8.02
CA LEU A 34 5.47 -6.43 -7.89
C LEU A 34 6.21 -5.69 -9.01
N VAL A 35 5.54 -4.70 -9.62
CA VAL A 35 6.18 -3.83 -10.61
C VAL A 35 7.26 -3.00 -9.93
N GLU A 36 8.50 -3.07 -10.44
CA GLU A 36 9.64 -2.36 -9.87
C GLU A 36 9.51 -0.83 -10.02
N GLY A 37 10.05 -0.10 -9.05
CA GLY A 37 10.10 1.37 -9.10
C GLY A 37 8.83 2.08 -8.64
N GLU A 38 7.71 1.37 -8.52
CA GLU A 38 6.46 1.90 -7.98
C GLU A 38 6.62 2.26 -6.50
N ARG A 39 6.20 3.47 -6.15
CA ARG A 39 6.26 3.99 -4.78
C ARG A 39 4.89 4.50 -4.37
N VAL A 40 4.53 4.22 -3.13
CA VAL A 40 3.29 4.71 -2.52
C VAL A 40 3.62 5.61 -1.33
N VAL A 41 2.78 6.63 -1.14
CA VAL A 41 2.77 7.48 0.05
C VAL A 41 1.70 6.94 0.99
N VAL A 42 2.08 6.71 2.24
CA VAL A 42 1.14 6.42 3.34
C VAL A 42 1.08 7.64 4.23
N ARG A 43 -0.09 8.30 4.32
CA ARG A 43 -0.28 9.48 5.17
C ARG A 43 -1.42 9.25 6.16
N ARG A 44 -1.24 9.67 7.41
CA ARG A 44 -2.36 9.77 8.36
C ARG A 44 -3.26 10.92 7.93
N VAL A 45 -4.56 10.66 7.80
CA VAL A 45 -5.55 11.67 7.39
C VAL A 45 -6.51 12.04 8.51
N ASP A 46 -6.73 11.14 9.48
CA ASP A 46 -7.57 11.37 10.66
C ASP A 46 -7.15 10.44 11.82
N ASP A 47 -7.92 10.41 12.90
CA ASP A 47 -7.71 9.50 14.01
C ASP A 47 -7.96 8.04 13.63
N GLY A 48 -6.88 7.26 13.59
CA GLY A 48 -6.93 5.87 13.16
C GLY A 48 -7.10 5.67 11.64
N GLU A 49 -7.02 6.73 10.84
CA GLU A 49 -7.18 6.64 9.38
C GLU A 49 -5.90 7.01 8.63
N TRP A 50 -5.54 6.13 7.69
CA TRP A 50 -4.43 6.32 6.77
C TRP A 50 -4.91 6.23 5.33
N LYS A 51 -4.39 7.10 4.48
CA LYS A 51 -4.58 7.06 3.03
C LYS A 51 -3.29 6.59 2.37
N VAL A 52 -3.40 5.59 1.50
CA VAL A 52 -2.33 5.12 0.63
C VAL A 52 -2.58 5.64 -0.78
N GLN A 53 -1.58 6.26 -1.41
CA GLN A 53 -1.67 6.81 -2.78
C GLN A 53 -0.36 6.59 -3.53
N ARG A 54 -0.42 6.44 -4.86
CA ARG A 54 0.80 6.35 -5.70
C ARG A 54 1.48 7.70 -5.81
N ILE A 55 2.80 7.70 -5.98
CA ILE A 55 3.59 8.95 -6.11
C ILE A 55 3.30 9.69 -7.43
N SER A 56 2.91 9.01 -8.51
CA SER A 56 2.47 9.66 -9.76
C SER A 56 1.30 10.62 -9.54
N ASP A 57 0.51 10.41 -8.49
CA ASP A 57 -0.66 11.22 -8.14
C ASP A 57 -0.32 12.37 -7.18
N PHE A 58 0.95 12.53 -6.80
CA PHE A 58 1.42 13.61 -5.96
C PHE A 58 2.22 14.62 -6.82
N PRO A 59 1.80 15.90 -6.90
CA PRO A 59 2.70 16.94 -7.39
C PRO A 59 3.89 17.07 -6.43
N ALA A 60 5.09 17.23 -7.01
CA ALA A 60 6.36 17.39 -6.31
C ALA A 60 6.36 18.59 -5.34
#